data_AF-A0A1H0BP85-F1
#
_entry.id   AF-A0A1H0BP85-F1
#
_cell.length_a   1.000
_cell.length_b   1.000
_cell.length_c   1.000
_cell.angle_alpha   90.00
_cell.angle_beta   90.00
_cell.angle_gamma   90.00
#
_symmetry.space_group_name_H-M   'P 1'
#
loop_
_entity.id
_entity.type
_entity.pdbx_description
1 polymer ?
#
loop_
_entity_poly.entity_id
_entity_poly.type
_entity_poly.pdbx_seq_one_letter_code
_entity_poly.pdbx_strand_id
1 'polypeptide(L)'
;MRKNLLLNFSILLLVVGFGLHNPVFAAGSSSDDINKAGEFIDQAIDFASKGNLSDSEKGYDQFNKTWREIEEGIKEDSATAYRDIESNMGKVVYALTIKNQEQVIQALQDLKSVSEKFVSGGYPKEKGFKKEDITLGEFILLLQETKAEVNEHNQSEALKGIKKANSSWLSVEGAVVAQSASVYSDSERDLVTIQAMLAANPPNYKEANQTINTMVKYLTPLANKSQYTYWDAAMILIREGLEALLVVIALMSFVKKSADGKGIGWIWTGVLAGLGVSVILAIIVKFVISSGAFGNNNALIAGWTGVFAAVMLLYMSYWLFSRISLIGISIFVKKAKQL
;
A
#
# COMPACT_ATOMS: atom_id res chain seq x y z
N MET A 1 22.09 12.71 41.95
CA MET A 1 21.39 13.66 41.05
C MET A 1 21.48 13.27 39.56
N ARG A 2 21.45 11.97 39.20
CA ARG A 2 21.70 11.48 37.82
C ARG A 2 20.78 10.33 37.37
N LYS A 3 19.68 10.07 38.08
CA LYS A 3 18.73 8.97 37.80
C LYS A 3 17.40 9.42 37.16
N ASN A 4 17.11 10.72 37.13
CA ASN A 4 15.85 11.24 36.55
C ASN A 4 16.02 11.81 35.13
N LEU A 5 17.23 11.78 34.54
CA LEU A 5 17.47 12.36 33.21
C LEU A 5 17.10 11.40 32.06
N LEU A 6 17.13 10.08 32.29
CA LEU A 6 16.83 9.08 31.25
C LEU A 6 15.32 8.77 31.11
N LEU A 7 14.53 9.00 32.16
CA LEU A 7 13.07 8.80 32.11
C LEU A 7 12.36 9.97 31.37
N ASN A 8 12.87 11.20 31.53
CA ASN A 8 12.29 12.38 30.89
C ASN A 8 12.67 12.51 29.40
N PHE A 9 13.76 11.90 28.95
CA PHE A 9 14.11 11.89 27.53
C PHE A 9 13.25 10.92 26.71
N SER A 10 12.73 9.86 27.34
CA SER A 10 11.88 8.87 26.67
C SER A 10 10.43 9.34 26.50
N ILE A 11 9.99 10.33 27.30
CA ILE A 11 8.65 10.93 27.22
C ILE A 11 8.67 12.17 26.30
N LEU A 12 9.79 12.89 26.21
CA LEU A 12 9.91 14.07 25.35
C LEU A 12 9.95 13.70 23.85
N LEU A 13 10.46 12.52 23.50
CA LEU A 13 10.50 12.06 22.10
C LEU A 13 9.14 11.57 21.57
N LEU A 14 8.15 11.42 22.45
CA LEU A 14 6.78 11.00 22.11
C LEU A 14 5.84 12.19 21.86
N VAL A 15 6.23 13.42 22.23
CA VAL A 15 5.37 14.62 22.14
C VAL A 15 5.80 15.61 21.06
N VAL A 16 7.05 15.55 20.56
CA VAL A 16 7.54 16.53 19.57
C VAL A 16 7.09 16.23 18.13
N GLY A 17 6.46 15.08 17.86
CA GLY A 17 5.90 14.74 16.54
C GLY A 17 4.46 15.20 16.29
N PHE A 18 3.82 15.89 17.24
CA PHE A 18 2.38 16.20 17.19
C PHE A 18 2.03 17.66 16.83
N GLY A 19 3.00 18.42 16.32
CA GLY A 19 2.79 19.82 15.92
C GLY A 19 2.88 19.98 14.41
N LEU A 20 1.77 20.42 13.80
CA LEU A 20 1.60 20.83 12.40
C LEU A 20 1.34 19.70 11.39
N HIS A 21 0.18 19.07 11.50
CA HIS A 21 -0.55 18.69 10.29
C HIS A 21 -1.68 19.71 10.11
N ASN A 22 -1.54 20.56 9.09
CA ASN A 22 -2.71 21.17 8.49
C ASN A 22 -3.41 20.04 7.72
N PRO A 23 -4.66 19.69 8.03
CA PRO A 23 -5.46 18.96 7.07
C PRO A 23 -5.66 19.91 5.89
N VAL A 24 -4.92 19.71 4.79
CA VAL A 24 -5.35 20.24 3.50
C VAL A 24 -6.49 19.36 3.03
N PHE A 25 -7.63 19.48 3.71
CA PHE A 25 -8.92 19.23 3.06
C PHE A 25 -9.30 20.58 2.46
N ALA A 26 -8.82 20.83 1.23
CA ALA A 26 -9.57 21.75 0.39
C ALA A 26 -10.90 21.04 0.10
N ALA A 27 -11.97 21.50 0.73
CA ALA A 27 -13.33 21.04 0.50
C ALA A 27 -13.80 21.50 -0.89
N GLY A 28 -13.24 20.91 -1.94
CA GLY A 28 -13.82 20.90 -3.28
C GLY A 28 -14.78 19.71 -3.40
N SER A 29 -15.82 19.85 -4.20
CA SER A 29 -16.56 18.66 -4.67
C SER A 29 -15.66 17.88 -5.63
N SER A 30 -15.86 16.56 -5.78
CA SER A 30 -15.10 15.74 -6.75
C SER A 30 -15.18 16.34 -8.18
N SER A 31 -16.27 17.04 -8.49
CA SER A 31 -16.44 17.79 -9.75
C SER A 31 -15.49 19.00 -9.86
N ASP A 32 -15.25 19.73 -8.77
CA ASP A 32 -14.28 20.85 -8.76
C ASP A 32 -12.85 20.34 -8.95
N ASP A 33 -12.54 19.19 -8.36
CA ASP A 33 -11.23 18.55 -8.47
C ASP A 33 -10.96 18.06 -9.90
N ILE A 34 -11.96 17.44 -10.54
CA ILE A 34 -11.87 17.06 -11.96
C ILE A 34 -11.78 18.29 -12.88
N ASN A 35 -12.51 19.37 -12.60
CA ASN A 35 -12.40 20.60 -13.37
C ASN A 35 -10.99 21.18 -13.37
N LYS A 36 -10.35 21.24 -12.18
CA LYS A 36 -8.95 21.71 -12.07
C LYS A 36 -7.99 20.79 -12.81
N ALA A 37 -8.18 19.47 -12.69
CA ALA A 37 -7.38 18.51 -13.45
C ALA A 37 -7.56 18.70 -14.97
N GLY A 38 -8.78 19.00 -15.41
CA GLY A 38 -9.14 19.23 -16.81
C GLY A 38 -8.35 20.33 -17.52
N GLU A 39 -7.85 21.35 -16.79
CA GLU A 39 -6.98 22.39 -17.35
C GLU A 39 -5.69 21.80 -17.97
N PHE A 40 -5.16 20.72 -17.39
CA PHE A 40 -3.98 20.04 -17.92
C PHE A 40 -4.29 19.24 -19.19
N ILE A 41 -5.52 18.73 -19.34
CA ILE A 41 -5.97 18.11 -20.58
C ILE A 41 -6.03 19.18 -21.68
N ASP A 42 -6.56 20.36 -21.39
CA ASP A 42 -6.63 21.46 -22.35
C ASP A 42 -5.25 21.92 -22.82
N GLN A 43 -4.29 22.03 -21.89
CA GLN A 43 -2.90 22.33 -22.24
C GLN A 43 -2.30 21.23 -23.13
N ALA A 44 -2.53 19.96 -22.81
CA ALA A 44 -2.04 18.85 -23.62
C ALA A 44 -2.63 18.88 -25.05
N ILE A 45 -3.92 19.17 -25.19
CA ILE A 45 -4.59 19.31 -26.50
C ILE A 45 -3.97 20.45 -27.31
N ASP A 46 -3.71 21.61 -26.70
CA ASP A 46 -3.08 22.76 -27.38
C ASP A 46 -1.67 22.42 -27.89
N PHE A 47 -0.85 21.76 -27.07
CA PHE A 47 0.47 21.31 -27.49
C PHE A 47 0.41 20.26 -28.61
N ALA A 48 -0.46 19.26 -28.49
CA ALA A 48 -0.64 18.23 -29.50
C ALA A 48 -1.14 18.82 -30.83
N SER A 49 -2.03 19.80 -30.79
CA SER A 49 -2.55 20.52 -31.97
C SER A 49 -1.45 21.28 -32.71
N LYS A 50 -0.41 21.74 -31.99
CA LYS A 50 0.78 22.39 -32.56
C LYS A 50 1.87 21.41 -33.00
N GLY A 51 1.63 20.10 -32.89
CA GLY A 51 2.59 19.05 -33.21
C GLY A 51 3.66 18.82 -32.13
N ASN A 52 3.54 19.45 -30.96
CA ASN A 52 4.48 19.30 -29.86
C ASN A 52 4.04 18.17 -28.92
N LEU A 53 4.29 16.93 -29.34
CA LEU A 53 3.89 15.74 -28.57
C LEU A 53 4.62 15.60 -27.24
N SER A 54 5.85 16.11 -27.12
CA SER A 54 6.60 16.02 -25.86
C SER A 54 6.02 16.92 -24.77
N ASP A 55 5.62 18.15 -25.11
CA ASP A 55 4.96 19.01 -24.13
C ASP A 55 3.51 18.61 -23.91
N SER A 56 2.85 17.98 -24.90
CA SER A 56 1.56 17.32 -24.69
C SER A 56 1.66 16.18 -23.68
N GLU A 57 2.71 15.35 -23.76
CA GLU A 57 2.96 14.27 -22.80
C GLU A 57 3.15 14.82 -21.39
N LYS A 58 3.94 15.89 -21.21
CA LYS A 58 4.10 16.55 -19.90
C LYS A 58 2.79 17.12 -19.36
N GLY A 59 1.95 17.71 -20.22
CA GLY A 59 0.63 18.19 -19.83
C GLY A 59 -0.25 17.04 -19.34
N TYR A 60 -0.26 15.92 -20.07
CA TYR A 60 -0.97 14.72 -19.66
C TYR A 60 -0.42 14.10 -18.36
N ASP A 61 0.91 14.08 -18.17
CA ASP A 61 1.52 13.58 -16.94
C ASP A 61 1.07 14.38 -15.71
N GLN A 62 0.88 15.69 -15.88
CA GLN A 62 0.38 16.56 -14.83
C GLN A 62 -1.11 16.28 -14.52
N PHE A 63 -1.93 16.00 -15.55
CA PHE A 63 -3.29 15.49 -15.35
C PHE A 63 -3.27 14.16 -14.58
N ASN A 64 -2.50 13.17 -15.05
CA ASN A 64 -2.41 11.84 -14.46
C ASN A 64 -1.95 11.91 -12.99
N LYS A 65 -0.98 12.77 -12.67
CA LYS A 65 -0.55 13.00 -11.29
C LYS A 65 -1.70 13.54 -10.42
N THR A 66 -2.43 14.53 -10.92
CA THR A 66 -3.58 15.12 -10.21
C THR A 66 -4.69 14.10 -10.03
N TRP A 67 -4.97 13.29 -11.07
CA TRP A 67 -5.95 12.21 -11.04
C TRP A 67 -5.68 11.23 -9.88
N ARG A 68 -4.43 10.79 -9.69
CA ARG A 68 -4.06 9.89 -8.58
C ARG A 68 -4.31 10.46 -7.18
N GLU A 69 -4.40 11.77 -7.04
CA GLU A 69 -4.71 12.42 -5.76
C GLU A 69 -6.23 12.46 -5.49
N ILE A 70 -7.05 12.39 -6.54
CA ILE A 70 -8.50 12.63 -6.46
C ILE A 70 -9.33 11.37 -6.76
N GLU A 71 -8.77 10.35 -7.42
CA GLU A 71 -9.48 9.20 -8.00
C GLU A 71 -10.41 8.46 -7.02
N GLU A 72 -10.03 8.37 -5.74
CA GLU A 72 -10.86 7.76 -4.70
C GLU A 72 -12.19 8.51 -4.49
N GLY A 73 -12.19 9.84 -4.54
CA GLY A 73 -13.41 10.65 -4.46
C GLY A 73 -14.35 10.42 -5.64
N ILE A 74 -13.80 10.33 -6.85
CA ILE A 74 -14.58 10.00 -8.06
C ILE A 74 -15.14 8.57 -7.96
N LYS A 75 -14.34 7.61 -7.47
CA LYS A 75 -14.74 6.22 -7.30
C LYS A 75 -15.86 6.05 -6.27
N GLU A 76 -15.86 6.85 -5.21
CA GLU A 76 -16.94 6.91 -4.21
C GLU A 76 -18.24 7.52 -4.78
N ASP A 77 -18.12 8.54 -5.64
CA ASP A 77 -19.27 9.20 -6.28
C ASP A 77 -19.88 8.36 -7.42
N SER A 78 -19.04 7.81 -8.29
CA SER A 78 -19.46 6.97 -9.42
C SER A 78 -18.36 6.03 -9.89
N ALA A 79 -18.53 4.74 -9.59
CA ALA A 79 -17.69 3.67 -10.08
C ALA A 79 -17.63 3.62 -11.63
N THR A 80 -18.73 3.95 -12.31
CA THR A 80 -18.76 4.01 -13.77
C THR A 80 -17.98 5.20 -14.33
N ALA A 81 -18.03 6.37 -13.69
CA ALA A 81 -17.21 7.51 -14.11
C ALA A 81 -15.72 7.20 -14.00
N TYR A 82 -15.30 6.61 -12.87
CA TYR A 82 -13.92 6.18 -12.65
C TYR A 82 -13.40 5.30 -13.80
N ARG A 83 -14.16 4.26 -14.18
CA ARG A 83 -13.77 3.36 -15.29
C ARG A 83 -13.66 4.06 -16.64
N ASP A 84 -14.62 4.93 -16.96
CA ASP A 84 -14.63 5.63 -18.23
C ASP A 84 -13.42 6.57 -18.33
N ILE A 85 -13.07 7.25 -17.25
CA ILE A 85 -11.89 8.15 -17.21
C ILE A 85 -10.61 7.34 -17.35
N GLU A 86 -10.39 6.31 -16.52
CA GLU A 86 -9.22 5.42 -16.59
C GLU A 86 -9.09 4.77 -17.99
N SER A 87 -10.19 4.33 -18.57
CA SER A 87 -10.17 3.76 -19.93
C SER A 87 -9.72 4.78 -20.98
N ASN A 88 -10.11 6.05 -20.87
CA ASN A 88 -9.67 7.08 -21.81
C ASN A 88 -8.23 7.54 -21.54
N MET A 89 -7.79 7.53 -20.28
CA MET A 89 -6.38 7.69 -19.93
C MET A 89 -5.52 6.63 -20.62
N GLY A 90 -5.94 5.37 -20.62
CA GLY A 90 -5.27 4.29 -21.36
C GLY A 90 -5.15 4.55 -22.87
N LYS A 91 -6.19 5.13 -23.50
CA LYS A 91 -6.13 5.54 -24.91
C LYS A 91 -5.09 6.65 -25.14
N VAL A 92 -5.01 7.63 -24.24
CA VAL A 92 -4.03 8.72 -24.33
C VAL A 92 -2.61 8.17 -24.23
N VAL A 93 -2.34 7.32 -23.23
CA VAL A 93 -1.04 6.65 -23.05
C VAL A 93 -0.65 5.88 -24.30
N TYR A 94 -1.58 5.10 -24.86
CA TYR A 94 -1.34 4.35 -26.10
C TYR A 94 -1.04 5.28 -27.29
N ALA A 95 -1.84 6.32 -27.50
CA ALA A 95 -1.66 7.27 -28.59
C ALA A 95 -0.30 8.01 -28.51
N LEU A 96 0.11 8.40 -27.30
CA LEU A 96 1.43 9.00 -27.03
C LEU A 96 2.57 8.00 -27.31
N THR A 97 2.38 6.73 -26.94
CA THR A 97 3.37 5.66 -27.17
C THR A 97 3.66 5.46 -28.65
N ILE A 98 2.62 5.43 -29.50
CA ILE A 98 2.78 5.28 -30.95
C ILE A 98 3.13 6.60 -31.65
N LYS A 99 3.20 7.73 -30.90
CA LYS A 99 3.54 9.08 -31.37
C LYS A 99 2.70 9.56 -32.55
N ASN A 100 1.42 9.17 -32.58
CA ASN A 100 0.49 9.60 -33.63
C ASN A 100 -0.27 10.85 -33.16
N GLN A 101 0.03 12.01 -33.77
CA GLN A 101 -0.54 13.29 -33.35
C GLN A 101 -2.07 13.34 -33.42
N GLU A 102 -2.67 12.82 -34.49
CA GLU A 102 -4.13 12.82 -34.66
C GLU A 102 -4.80 11.97 -33.59
N GLN A 103 -4.26 10.78 -33.31
CA GLN A 103 -4.78 9.92 -32.25
C GLN A 103 -4.57 10.50 -30.85
N VAL A 104 -3.47 11.22 -30.60
CA VAL A 104 -3.24 11.91 -29.32
C VAL A 104 -4.29 12.98 -29.11
N ILE A 105 -4.54 13.83 -30.12
CA ILE A 105 -5.57 14.87 -30.05
C ILE A 105 -6.95 14.23 -29.78
N GLN A 106 -7.31 13.20 -30.53
CA GLN A 106 -8.60 12.52 -30.37
C GLN A 106 -8.73 11.88 -28.97
N ALA A 107 -7.70 11.16 -28.50
CA ALA A 107 -7.74 10.52 -27.19
C ALA A 107 -7.84 11.52 -26.04
N LEU A 108 -7.17 12.68 -26.15
CA LEU A 108 -7.28 13.75 -25.17
C LEU A 108 -8.66 14.41 -25.20
N GLN A 109 -9.26 14.60 -26.38
CA GLN A 109 -10.62 15.10 -26.51
C GLN A 109 -11.65 14.13 -25.92
N ASP A 110 -11.49 12.83 -26.15
CA ASP A 110 -12.33 11.79 -25.53
C ASP A 110 -12.21 11.84 -24.00
N LEU A 111 -10.98 11.96 -23.47
CA LEU A 111 -10.71 12.08 -22.03
C LEU A 111 -11.34 13.34 -21.43
N LYS A 112 -11.26 14.48 -22.14
CA LYS A 112 -11.93 15.72 -21.75
C LYS A 112 -13.44 15.52 -21.67
N SER A 113 -14.03 14.92 -22.71
CA SER A 113 -15.48 14.69 -22.80
C SER A 113 -16.02 13.85 -21.63
N VAL A 114 -15.34 12.76 -21.26
CA VAL A 114 -15.76 11.94 -20.11
C VAL A 114 -15.58 12.67 -18.77
N SER A 115 -14.55 13.52 -18.65
CA SER A 115 -14.32 14.36 -17.47
C SER A 115 -15.43 15.41 -17.31
N GLU A 116 -15.80 16.11 -18.38
CA GLU A 116 -16.90 17.08 -18.40
C GLU A 116 -18.26 16.42 -18.14
N LYS A 117 -18.46 15.20 -18.65
CA LYS A 117 -19.65 14.39 -18.34
C LYS A 117 -19.76 14.07 -16.86
N PHE A 118 -18.65 13.80 -16.17
CA PHE A 118 -18.65 13.64 -14.71
C PHE A 118 -18.99 14.93 -13.98
N VAL A 119 -18.35 16.04 -14.36
CA VAL A 119 -18.60 17.38 -13.78
C VAL A 119 -20.07 17.80 -13.91
N SER A 120 -20.69 17.51 -15.05
CA SER A 120 -22.10 17.82 -15.32
C SER A 120 -23.09 16.86 -14.66
N GLY A 121 -22.63 15.85 -13.91
CA GLY A 121 -23.48 14.87 -13.25
C GLY A 121 -24.09 13.83 -14.20
N GLY A 122 -23.50 13.61 -15.37
CA GLY A 122 -23.96 12.66 -16.39
C GLY A 122 -23.69 11.18 -16.08
N TYR A 123 -23.29 10.86 -14.86
CA TYR A 123 -23.02 9.49 -14.39
C TYR A 123 -23.93 9.11 -13.22
N PRO A 124 -24.29 7.82 -13.10
CA PRO A 124 -25.08 7.34 -11.96
C PRO A 124 -24.29 7.48 -10.66
N LYS A 125 -24.98 7.90 -9.60
CA LYS A 125 -24.43 7.86 -8.24
C LYS A 125 -24.53 6.43 -7.71
N GLU A 126 -23.45 5.68 -7.84
CA GLU A 126 -23.36 4.30 -7.41
C GLU A 126 -22.06 4.05 -6.64
N LYS A 127 -22.20 3.56 -5.42
CA LYS A 127 -21.06 3.28 -4.54
C LYS A 127 -20.43 1.94 -4.91
N GLY A 128 -19.27 2.02 -5.56
CA GLY A 128 -18.29 0.93 -5.68
C GLY A 128 -18.73 -0.32 -6.47
N PHE A 129 -17.74 -1.07 -6.97
CA PHE A 129 -18.01 -2.39 -7.55
C PHE A 129 -18.24 -3.43 -6.45
N LYS A 130 -19.07 -4.42 -6.76
CA LYS A 130 -19.11 -5.66 -5.96
C LYS A 130 -17.77 -6.34 -6.11
N LYS A 131 -17.01 -6.45 -5.02
CA LYS A 131 -15.78 -7.25 -4.98
C LYS A 131 -16.17 -8.70 -5.25
N GLU A 132 -15.64 -9.26 -6.33
CA GLU A 132 -15.66 -10.71 -6.57
C GLU A 132 -14.67 -11.37 -5.60
N ASP A 133 -14.99 -12.54 -5.08
CA ASP A 133 -14.08 -13.32 -4.23
C ASP A 133 -13.01 -14.02 -5.10
N ILE A 134 -12.08 -13.24 -5.65
CA ILE A 134 -10.93 -13.76 -6.39
C ILE A 134 -9.61 -13.36 -5.71
N THR A 135 -8.61 -14.23 -5.84
CA THR A 135 -7.25 -14.03 -5.36
C THR A 135 -6.37 -13.38 -6.43
N LEU A 136 -5.24 -12.78 -6.02
CA LEU A 136 -4.25 -12.26 -6.96
C LEU A 136 -3.68 -13.36 -7.89
N GLY A 137 -3.62 -14.61 -7.42
CA GLY A 137 -3.24 -15.76 -8.25
C GLY A 137 -4.25 -16.05 -9.35
N GLU A 138 -5.55 -16.06 -9.03
CA GLU A 138 -6.62 -16.24 -10.02
C GLU A 138 -6.70 -15.07 -11.01
N PHE A 139 -6.43 -13.84 -10.55
CA PHE A 139 -6.30 -12.69 -11.43
C PHE A 139 -5.14 -12.86 -12.44
N ILE A 140 -3.99 -13.37 -12.00
CA ILE A 140 -2.86 -13.66 -12.89
C ILE A 140 -3.22 -14.73 -13.93
N LEU A 141 -3.98 -15.77 -13.54
CA LEU A 141 -4.47 -16.79 -14.47
C LEU A 141 -5.38 -16.16 -15.54
N LEU A 142 -6.28 -15.25 -15.14
CA LEU A 142 -7.15 -14.54 -16.07
C LEU A 142 -6.36 -13.68 -17.08
N LEU A 143 -5.27 -13.04 -16.66
CA LEU A 143 -4.36 -12.36 -17.57
C LEU A 143 -3.67 -13.33 -18.55
N GLN A 144 -3.28 -14.52 -18.08
CA GLN A 144 -2.68 -15.55 -18.93
C GLN A 144 -3.68 -16.13 -19.94
N GLU A 145 -4.94 -16.34 -19.55
CA GLU A 145 -6.03 -16.71 -20.46
C GLU A 145 -6.25 -15.63 -21.52
N THR A 146 -6.34 -14.36 -21.10
CA THR A 146 -6.45 -13.22 -22.02
C THR A 146 -5.28 -13.20 -23.01
N LYS A 147 -4.06 -13.43 -22.52
CA LYS A 147 -2.86 -13.52 -23.36
C LYS A 147 -2.95 -14.63 -24.41
N ALA A 148 -3.56 -15.77 -24.09
CA ALA A 148 -3.73 -16.86 -25.06
C ALA A 148 -4.57 -16.38 -26.26
N GLU A 149 -5.70 -15.71 -26.01
CA GLU A 149 -6.55 -15.12 -27.06
C GLU A 149 -5.82 -14.04 -27.87
N VAL A 150 -4.97 -13.24 -27.22
CA VAL A 150 -4.12 -12.24 -27.90
C VAL A 150 -3.11 -12.93 -28.83
N ASN A 151 -2.53 -14.08 -28.45
CA ASN A 151 -1.62 -14.85 -29.33
C ASN A 151 -2.34 -15.49 -30.51
N GLU A 152 -3.61 -15.87 -30.33
CA GLU A 152 -4.46 -16.41 -31.40
C GLU A 152 -5.03 -15.32 -32.32
N HIS A 153 -4.72 -14.05 -32.05
CA HIS A 153 -5.28 -12.88 -32.75
C HIS A 153 -6.82 -12.84 -32.72
N ASN A 154 -7.43 -13.41 -31.68
CA ASN A 154 -8.87 -13.39 -31.48
C ASN A 154 -9.29 -12.09 -30.77
N GLN A 155 -9.45 -11.01 -31.54
CA GLN A 155 -9.75 -9.67 -30.98
C GLN A 155 -10.95 -9.66 -30.03
N SER A 156 -12.02 -10.36 -30.39
CA SER A 156 -13.28 -10.36 -29.63
C SER A 156 -13.10 -10.99 -28.25
N GLU A 157 -12.51 -12.19 -28.19
CA GLU A 157 -12.27 -12.86 -26.91
C GLU A 157 -11.15 -12.19 -26.12
N ALA A 158 -10.10 -11.66 -26.77
CA ALA A 158 -9.08 -10.87 -26.09
C ALA A 158 -9.67 -9.60 -25.41
N LEU A 159 -10.55 -8.87 -26.11
CA LEU A 159 -11.25 -7.71 -25.54
C LEU A 159 -12.19 -8.10 -24.40
N LYS A 160 -12.83 -9.26 -24.48
CA LYS A 160 -13.67 -9.79 -23.40
C LYS A 160 -12.83 -10.20 -22.18
N GLY A 161 -11.69 -10.85 -22.40
CA GLY A 161 -10.73 -11.23 -21.37
C GLY A 161 -10.20 -10.02 -20.61
N ILE A 162 -9.69 -9.00 -21.31
CA ILE A 162 -9.16 -7.79 -20.65
C ILE A 162 -10.26 -6.99 -19.93
N LYS A 163 -11.50 -6.96 -20.46
CA LYS A 163 -12.63 -6.34 -19.75
C LYS A 163 -12.95 -7.06 -18.44
N LYS A 164 -12.89 -8.39 -18.45
CA LYS A 164 -13.04 -9.20 -17.24
C LYS A 164 -11.89 -8.92 -16.26
N ALA A 165 -10.66 -8.78 -16.76
CA ALA A 165 -9.51 -8.40 -15.92
C ALA A 165 -9.75 -7.04 -15.24
N ASN A 166 -10.17 -6.04 -16.02
CA ASN A 166 -10.51 -4.71 -15.51
C ASN A 166 -11.56 -4.75 -14.39
N SER A 167 -12.63 -5.53 -14.57
CA SER A 167 -13.66 -5.65 -13.52
C SER A 167 -13.17 -6.38 -12.27
N SER A 168 -12.32 -7.39 -12.44
CA SER A 168 -11.81 -8.22 -11.37
C SER A 168 -10.63 -7.58 -10.60
N TRP A 169 -9.99 -6.55 -11.17
CA TRP A 169 -8.86 -5.86 -10.54
C TRP A 169 -9.20 -5.25 -9.18
N LEU A 170 -10.40 -4.68 -9.00
CA LEU A 170 -10.84 -4.11 -7.72
C LEU A 170 -10.76 -5.12 -6.55
N SER A 171 -10.97 -6.40 -6.83
CA SER A 171 -10.89 -7.45 -5.81
C SER A 171 -9.47 -7.67 -5.30
N VAL A 172 -8.46 -7.42 -6.13
CA VAL A 172 -7.07 -7.77 -5.84
C VAL A 172 -6.17 -6.55 -5.63
N GLU A 173 -6.60 -5.35 -6.04
CA GLU A 173 -5.82 -4.10 -5.94
C GLU A 173 -5.31 -3.85 -4.51
N GLY A 174 -6.13 -4.17 -3.50
CA GLY A 174 -5.79 -4.00 -2.08
C GLY A 174 -4.58 -4.83 -1.66
N ALA A 175 -4.46 -6.06 -2.19
CA ALA A 175 -3.31 -6.93 -1.92
C ALA A 175 -2.03 -6.43 -2.62
N VAL A 176 -2.19 -5.72 -3.74
CA VAL A 176 -1.07 -5.15 -4.50
C VAL A 176 -0.58 -3.85 -3.87
N VAL A 177 -1.48 -2.90 -3.60
CA VAL A 177 -1.12 -1.58 -3.03
C VAL A 177 -0.50 -1.72 -1.63
N ALA A 178 -0.94 -2.71 -0.84
CA ALA A 178 -0.34 -3.02 0.46
C ALA A 178 1.14 -3.44 0.34
N GLN A 179 1.54 -4.01 -0.79
CA GLN A 179 2.90 -4.50 -1.03
C GLN A 179 3.76 -3.53 -1.87
N SER A 180 3.17 -2.84 -2.85
CA SER A 180 3.90 -1.91 -3.73
C SER A 180 2.95 -0.92 -4.44
N ALA A 181 3.09 0.36 -4.10
CA ALA A 181 2.36 1.45 -4.77
C ALA A 181 2.74 1.57 -6.25
N SER A 182 4.02 1.38 -6.62
CA SER A 182 4.47 1.41 -8.01
C SER A 182 3.78 0.32 -8.84
N VAL A 183 3.72 -0.91 -8.32
CA VAL A 183 3.09 -2.04 -9.03
C VAL A 183 1.59 -1.81 -9.16
N TYR A 184 0.94 -1.22 -8.16
CA TYR A 184 -0.45 -0.81 -8.25
C TYR A 184 -0.68 0.19 -9.41
N SER A 185 0.07 1.29 -9.44
CA SER A 185 -0.05 2.30 -10.49
C SER A 185 0.31 1.76 -11.89
N ASP A 186 1.32 0.91 -11.99
CA ASP A 186 1.67 0.23 -13.25
C ASP A 186 0.54 -0.70 -13.71
N SER A 187 -0.11 -1.41 -12.79
CA SER A 187 -1.22 -2.32 -13.11
C SER A 187 -2.45 -1.59 -13.64
N GLU A 188 -2.86 -0.50 -12.98
CA GLU A 188 -3.98 0.36 -13.43
C GLU A 188 -3.73 0.83 -14.87
N ARG A 189 -2.55 1.43 -15.12
CA ARG A 189 -2.15 1.91 -16.44
C ARG A 189 -2.12 0.79 -17.48
N ASP A 190 -1.47 -0.33 -17.17
CA ASP A 190 -1.22 -1.40 -18.13
C ASP A 190 -2.53 -2.06 -18.56
N LEU A 191 -3.49 -2.26 -17.65
CA LEU A 191 -4.80 -2.83 -17.96
C LEU A 191 -5.57 -2.02 -19.02
N VAL A 192 -5.66 -0.71 -18.81
CA VAL A 192 -6.37 0.18 -19.74
C VAL A 192 -5.61 0.36 -21.05
N THR A 193 -4.27 0.30 -21.00
CA THR A 193 -3.41 0.37 -22.17
C THR A 193 -3.53 -0.89 -23.04
N ILE A 194 -3.57 -2.09 -22.42
CA ILE A 194 -3.82 -3.35 -23.13
C ILE A 194 -5.19 -3.30 -23.81
N GLN A 195 -6.23 -2.82 -23.11
CA GLN A 195 -7.56 -2.68 -23.71
C GLN A 195 -7.53 -1.74 -24.92
N ALA A 196 -6.83 -0.60 -24.84
CA ALA A 196 -6.67 0.33 -25.95
C ALA A 196 -5.92 -0.31 -27.14
N MET A 197 -4.82 -1.02 -26.90
CA MET A 197 -4.05 -1.74 -27.92
C MET A 197 -4.90 -2.77 -28.67
N LEU A 198 -5.77 -3.50 -27.94
CA LEU A 198 -6.66 -4.51 -28.53
C LEU A 198 -7.87 -3.89 -29.24
N ALA A 199 -8.32 -2.71 -28.82
CA ALA A 199 -9.43 -1.99 -29.44
C ALA A 199 -9.00 -1.17 -30.68
N ALA A 200 -7.70 -0.93 -30.85
CA ALA A 200 -7.15 -0.24 -32.00
C ALA A 200 -7.47 -0.96 -33.33
N ASN A 201 -7.41 -0.23 -34.44
CA ASN A 201 -7.65 -0.76 -35.77
C ASN A 201 -6.49 -0.40 -36.73
N PRO A 202 -5.61 -1.36 -37.09
CA PRO A 202 -5.61 -2.76 -36.66
C PRO A 202 -5.16 -2.93 -35.20
N PRO A 203 -5.55 -4.03 -34.51
CA PRO A 203 -5.14 -4.29 -33.13
C PRO A 203 -3.63 -4.50 -33.00
N ASN A 204 -3.03 -3.97 -31.93
CA ASN A 204 -1.61 -4.18 -31.64
C ASN A 204 -1.39 -5.39 -30.70
N TYR A 205 -1.55 -6.60 -31.25
CA TYR A 205 -1.38 -7.85 -30.49
C TYR A 205 0.02 -8.03 -29.91
N LYS A 206 1.06 -7.51 -30.58
CA LYS A 206 2.46 -7.66 -30.16
C LYS A 206 2.72 -6.91 -28.86
N GLU A 207 2.37 -5.63 -28.83
CA GLU A 207 2.55 -4.80 -27.62
C GLU A 207 1.59 -5.24 -26.52
N ALA A 208 0.33 -5.57 -26.83
CA ALA A 208 -0.61 -6.11 -25.85
C ALA A 208 -0.04 -7.36 -25.14
N ASN A 209 0.51 -8.31 -25.90
CA ASN A 209 1.16 -9.51 -25.34
C ASN A 209 2.38 -9.17 -24.46
N GLN A 210 3.20 -8.19 -24.86
CA GLN A 210 4.37 -7.76 -24.08
C GLN A 210 3.96 -7.09 -22.77
N THR A 211 2.94 -6.24 -22.80
CA THR A 211 2.40 -5.58 -21.61
C THR A 211 1.78 -6.60 -20.66
N ILE A 212 0.98 -7.56 -21.15
CA ILE A 212 0.43 -8.64 -20.32
C ILE A 212 1.55 -9.47 -19.69
N ASN A 213 2.60 -9.83 -20.45
CA ASN A 213 3.76 -10.54 -19.92
C ASN A 213 4.46 -9.79 -18.79
N THR A 214 4.62 -8.47 -18.97
CA THR A 214 5.24 -7.60 -17.96
C THR A 214 4.40 -7.57 -16.70
N MET A 215 3.08 -7.44 -16.85
CA MET A 215 2.12 -7.46 -15.76
C MET A 215 2.14 -8.77 -14.97
N VAL A 216 2.06 -9.91 -15.66
CA VAL A 216 2.19 -11.24 -15.03
C VAL A 216 3.52 -11.36 -14.28
N LYS A 217 4.63 -10.89 -14.88
CA LYS A 217 5.96 -10.97 -14.28
C LYS A 217 6.07 -10.17 -12.98
N TYR A 218 5.56 -8.94 -12.93
CA TYR A 218 5.66 -8.15 -11.70
C TYR A 218 4.60 -8.53 -10.65
N LEU A 219 3.44 -9.07 -11.02
CA LEU A 219 2.40 -9.49 -10.07
C LEU A 219 2.67 -10.86 -9.43
N THR A 220 3.30 -11.79 -10.15
CA THR A 220 3.55 -13.16 -9.67
C THR A 220 4.27 -13.20 -8.31
N PRO A 221 5.33 -12.42 -8.06
CA PRO A 221 5.98 -12.38 -6.75
C PRO A 221 5.07 -11.90 -5.62
N LEU A 222 4.10 -11.03 -5.89
CA LEU A 222 3.15 -10.52 -4.90
C LEU A 222 2.09 -11.57 -4.57
N ALA A 223 1.66 -12.35 -5.57
CA ALA A 223 0.74 -13.48 -5.38
C ALA A 223 1.35 -14.59 -4.50
N ASN A 224 2.64 -14.86 -4.70
CA ASN A 224 3.38 -15.85 -3.91
C ASN A 224 3.62 -15.38 -2.46
N LYS A 225 3.74 -14.07 -2.22
CA LYS A 225 3.85 -13.50 -0.87
C LYS A 225 2.52 -13.45 -0.13
N SER A 226 1.40 -13.32 -0.83
CA SER A 226 0.06 -13.42 -0.27
C SER A 226 -0.34 -14.85 0.16
N GLN A 227 0.53 -15.84 -0.02
CA GLN A 227 0.42 -17.15 0.62
C GLN A 227 0.74 -17.10 2.12
N TYR A 228 1.08 -15.94 2.69
CA TYR A 228 1.05 -15.72 4.14
C TYR A 228 -0.39 -15.87 4.61
N THR A 229 -0.73 -17.09 5.00
CA THR A 229 -2.08 -17.48 5.33
C THR A 229 -2.40 -16.98 6.73
N TYR A 230 -3.68 -16.81 7.07
CA TYR A 230 -4.09 -16.57 8.46
C TYR A 230 -3.50 -17.60 9.43
N TRP A 231 -3.23 -18.82 8.94
CA TRP A 231 -2.53 -19.87 9.66
C TRP A 231 -1.07 -19.54 10.00
N ASP A 232 -0.33 -18.87 9.12
CA ASP A 232 1.06 -18.49 9.38
C ASP A 232 1.14 -17.42 10.47
N ALA A 233 0.25 -16.42 10.38
CA ALA A 233 0.12 -15.40 11.42
C ALA A 233 -0.35 -16.01 12.76
N ALA A 234 -1.29 -16.96 12.72
CA ALA A 234 -1.73 -17.68 13.91
C ALA A 234 -0.61 -18.52 14.53
N MET A 235 0.24 -19.16 13.73
CA MET A 235 1.37 -19.95 14.22
C MET A 235 2.43 -19.09 14.92
N ILE A 236 2.68 -17.87 14.41
CA ILE A 236 3.53 -16.89 15.10
C ILE A 236 2.90 -16.49 16.43
N LEU A 237 1.62 -16.11 16.43
CA LEU A 237 0.92 -15.69 17.65
C LEU A 237 0.89 -16.81 18.70
N ILE A 238 0.64 -18.05 18.28
CA ILE A 238 0.67 -19.23 19.14
C ILE A 238 2.09 -19.44 19.69
N ARG A 239 3.14 -19.33 18.88
CA ARG A 239 4.53 -19.49 19.34
C ARG A 239 4.89 -18.45 20.40
N GLU A 240 4.74 -17.18 20.09
CA GLU A 240 5.07 -16.07 20.99
C GLU A 240 4.21 -16.10 22.26
N GLY A 241 2.92 -16.44 22.12
CA GLY A 241 2.00 -16.60 23.24
C GLY A 241 2.36 -17.77 24.16
N LEU A 242 2.77 -18.92 23.59
CA LEU A 242 3.21 -20.08 24.36
C LEU A 242 4.54 -19.82 25.08
N GLU A 243 5.50 -19.15 24.43
CA GLU A 243 6.76 -18.76 25.07
C GLU A 243 6.51 -17.84 26.27
N ALA A 244 5.66 -16.82 26.12
CA ALA A 244 5.27 -15.94 27.22
C ALA A 244 4.59 -16.72 28.35
N LEU A 245 3.69 -17.65 28.02
CA LEU A 245 3.02 -18.50 29.01
C LEU A 245 4.02 -19.37 29.78
N LEU A 246 5.00 -19.98 29.10
CA LEU A 246 6.04 -20.79 29.71
C LEU A 246 6.88 -19.98 30.70
N VAL A 247 7.21 -18.72 30.39
CA VAL A 247 7.90 -17.82 31.32
C VAL A 247 7.06 -17.57 32.57
N VAL A 248 5.76 -17.28 32.44
CA VAL A 248 4.88 -17.05 33.60
C VAL A 248 4.77 -18.32 34.45
N ILE A 249 4.63 -19.50 33.83
CA ILE A 249 4.57 -20.79 34.54
C ILE A 249 5.89 -21.06 35.29
N ALA A 250 7.03 -20.79 34.66
CA ALA A 250 8.34 -20.94 35.29
C ALA A 250 8.49 -20.03 36.52
N LEU A 251 8.11 -18.75 36.40
CA LEU A 251 8.12 -17.79 37.50
C LEU A 251 7.15 -18.20 38.62
N MET A 252 5.94 -18.64 38.29
CA MET A 252 4.97 -19.12 39.27
C MET A 252 5.49 -20.35 40.02
N SER A 253 6.12 -21.29 39.32
CA SER A 253 6.70 -22.50 39.91
C SER A 253 7.87 -22.18 40.85
N PHE A 254 8.71 -21.22 40.46
CA PHE A 254 9.82 -20.73 41.28
C PHE A 254 9.32 -20.06 42.57
N VAL A 255 8.33 -19.17 42.46
CA VAL A 255 7.75 -18.49 43.63
C VAL A 255 7.01 -19.46 44.55
N LYS A 256 6.27 -20.44 44.01
CA LYS A 256 5.62 -21.48 44.84
C LYS A 256 6.60 -22.32 45.65
N LYS A 257 7.84 -22.48 45.18
CA LYS A 257 8.91 -23.20 45.89
C LYS A 257 9.60 -22.34 46.96
N SER A 258 9.33 -21.04 46.97
CA SER A 258 9.86 -20.08 47.94
C SER A 258 8.96 -20.05 49.18
N ALA A 259 9.52 -20.07 50.39
CA ALA A 259 8.75 -20.17 51.65
C ALA A 259 7.79 -18.98 51.92
N ASP A 260 7.96 -17.86 51.20
CA ASP A 260 7.09 -16.68 51.26
C ASP A 260 6.19 -16.61 50.01
N GLY A 261 4.96 -17.14 50.09
CA GLY A 261 3.98 -17.18 48.99
C GLY A 261 3.49 -15.81 48.45
N LYS A 262 4.09 -14.69 48.87
CA LYS A 262 3.70 -13.31 48.53
C LYS A 262 4.05 -12.89 47.10
N GLY A 263 4.90 -13.63 46.38
CA GLY A 263 5.34 -13.28 45.03
C GLY A 263 4.29 -13.53 43.92
N ILE A 264 3.27 -14.34 44.17
CA ILE A 264 2.28 -14.73 43.14
C ILE A 264 1.41 -13.53 42.73
N GLY A 265 1.06 -12.66 43.67
CA GLY A 265 0.27 -11.45 43.38
C GLY A 265 1.02 -10.46 42.47
N TRP A 266 2.35 -10.37 42.62
CA TRP A 266 3.20 -9.54 41.76
C TRP A 266 3.26 -10.07 40.33
N ILE A 267 3.29 -11.39 40.15
CA ILE A 267 3.26 -12.02 38.83
C ILE A 267 1.93 -11.69 38.12
N TRP A 268 0.80 -11.88 38.80
CA TRP A 268 -0.52 -11.55 38.24
C TRP A 268 -0.66 -10.07 37.88
N THR A 269 -0.18 -9.18 38.75
CA THR A 269 -0.18 -7.73 38.47
C THR A 269 0.67 -7.41 37.25
N GLY A 270 1.84 -8.05 37.10
CA GLY A 270 2.70 -7.91 35.92
C GLY A 270 2.04 -8.40 34.63
N VAL A 271 1.37 -9.56 34.67
CA VAL A 271 0.62 -10.10 33.51
C VAL A 271 -0.53 -9.16 33.12
N LEU A 272 -1.32 -8.68 34.09
CA LEU A 272 -2.43 -7.77 33.82
C LEU A 272 -1.95 -6.42 33.27
N ALA A 273 -0.87 -5.88 33.84
CA ALA A 273 -0.26 -4.65 33.37
C ALA A 273 0.29 -4.80 31.95
N GLY A 274 0.98 -5.90 31.66
CA GLY A 274 1.48 -6.21 30.32
C GLY A 274 0.35 -6.31 29.29
N LEU A 275 -0.73 -7.02 29.62
CA LEU A 275 -1.91 -7.11 28.77
C LEU A 275 -2.54 -5.73 28.50
N GLY A 276 -2.66 -4.91 29.54
CA GLY A 276 -3.17 -3.55 29.43
C GLY A 276 -2.32 -2.68 28.49
N VAL A 277 -0.99 -2.73 28.64
CA VAL A 277 -0.05 -2.01 27.76
C VAL A 277 -0.19 -2.49 26.30
N SER A 278 -0.32 -3.79 26.07
CA SER A 278 -0.52 -4.35 24.72
C SER A 278 -1.81 -3.84 24.06
N VAL A 279 -2.92 -3.77 24.80
CA VAL A 279 -4.19 -3.24 24.28
C VAL A 279 -4.08 -1.75 23.95
N ILE A 280 -3.48 -0.97 24.85
CA ILE A 280 -3.25 0.47 24.61
C ILE A 280 -2.40 0.67 23.35
N LEU A 281 -1.33 -0.11 23.19
CA LEU A 281 -0.47 -0.03 22.01
C LEU A 281 -1.22 -0.40 20.73
N ALA A 282 -2.06 -1.45 20.76
CA ALA A 282 -2.89 -1.83 19.62
C ALA A 282 -3.86 -0.71 19.19
N ILE A 283 -4.47 -0.01 20.16
CA ILE A 283 -5.35 1.14 19.88
C ILE A 283 -4.55 2.28 19.24
N ILE A 284 -3.36 2.58 19.77
CA ILE A 284 -2.47 3.61 19.22
C ILE A 284 -2.10 3.27 17.77
N VAL A 285 -1.64 2.05 17.51
CA VAL A 285 -1.26 1.60 16.16
C VAL A 285 -2.45 1.71 15.20
N LYS A 286 -3.63 1.22 15.61
CA LYS A 286 -4.86 1.33 14.82
C LYS A 286 -5.18 2.79 14.49
N PHE A 287 -5.08 3.68 15.47
CA PHE A 287 -5.38 5.10 15.29
C PHE A 287 -4.39 5.75 14.33
N VAL A 288 -3.08 5.50 14.48
CA VAL A 288 -2.03 6.07 13.64
C VAL A 288 -2.15 5.59 12.18
N ILE A 289 -2.46 4.31 11.96
CA ILE A 289 -2.71 3.78 10.60
C ILE A 289 -3.98 4.39 10.01
N SER A 290 -5.05 4.49 10.80
CA SER A 290 -6.35 5.02 10.33
C SER A 290 -6.37 6.53 10.11
N SER A 291 -5.48 7.30 10.75
CA SER A 291 -5.47 8.76 10.68
C SER A 291 -4.68 9.31 9.48
N GLY A 292 -4.16 8.43 8.59
CA GLY A 292 -3.36 8.85 7.44
C GLY A 292 -2.00 9.47 7.81
N ALA A 293 -1.54 9.31 9.05
CA ALA A 293 -0.35 10.01 9.59
C ALA A 293 0.96 9.67 8.85
N PHE A 294 0.97 8.62 8.03
CA PHE A 294 2.12 8.20 7.23
C PHE A 294 1.99 8.50 5.72
N GLY A 295 0.90 9.16 5.27
CA GLY A 295 0.61 9.41 3.85
C GLY A 295 0.53 8.14 2.98
N ASN A 296 0.32 8.28 1.66
CA ASN A 296 0.31 7.16 0.69
C ASN A 296 1.67 6.42 0.55
N ASN A 297 2.67 6.75 1.37
CA ASN A 297 4.02 6.21 1.27
C ASN A 297 4.28 5.14 2.33
N ASN A 298 3.98 3.88 1.99
CA ASN A 298 4.34 2.69 2.78
C ASN A 298 5.84 2.63 3.18
N ALA A 299 6.71 3.37 2.46
CA ALA A 299 8.11 3.55 2.79
C ALA A 299 8.35 4.22 4.16
N LEU A 300 7.48 5.16 4.58
CA LEU A 300 7.60 5.84 5.87
C LEU A 300 7.25 4.90 7.02
N ILE A 301 6.21 4.07 6.86
CA ILE A 301 5.83 3.04 7.83
C ILE A 301 6.96 2.02 7.99
N ALA A 302 7.49 1.51 6.88
CA ALA A 302 8.59 0.56 6.88
C ALA A 302 9.88 1.17 7.48
N GLY A 303 10.19 2.42 7.13
CA GLY A 303 11.36 3.14 7.64
C GLY A 303 11.30 3.35 9.16
N TRP A 304 10.19 3.88 9.67
CA TRP A 304 10.02 4.10 11.12
C TRP A 304 9.96 2.78 11.90
N THR A 305 9.31 1.75 11.37
CA THR A 305 9.30 0.42 11.98
C THR A 305 10.71 -0.16 12.05
N GLY A 306 11.52 0.01 10.99
CA GLY A 306 12.91 -0.41 10.96
C GLY A 306 13.79 0.32 11.98
N VAL A 307 13.63 1.64 12.13
CA VAL A 307 14.34 2.42 13.15
C VAL A 307 13.95 1.97 14.56
N PHE A 308 12.65 1.78 14.81
CA PHE A 308 12.18 1.30 16.10
C PHE A 308 12.72 -0.10 16.44
N ALA A 309 12.73 -1.02 15.46
CA ALA A 309 13.30 -2.34 15.61
C ALA A 309 14.81 -2.28 15.92
N ALA A 310 15.57 -1.44 15.22
CA ALA A 310 17.00 -1.25 15.48
C ALA A 310 17.27 -0.73 16.90
N VAL A 311 16.50 0.26 17.37
CA VAL A 311 16.60 0.77 18.74
C VAL A 311 16.29 -0.31 19.77
N MET A 312 15.23 -1.10 19.55
CA MET A 312 14.86 -2.21 20.44
C MET A 312 15.97 -3.27 20.52
N LEU A 313 16.56 -3.64 19.38
CA LEU A 313 17.68 -4.59 19.33
C LEU A 313 18.91 -4.07 20.08
N LEU A 314 19.26 -2.79 19.91
CA LEU A 314 20.36 -2.16 20.65
C LEU A 314 20.08 -2.13 22.16
N TYR A 315 18.85 -1.81 22.55
CA TYR A 315 18.45 -1.81 23.96
C TYR A 315 18.53 -3.19 24.59
N MET A 316 18.01 -4.23 23.92
CA MET A 316 18.09 -5.62 24.39
C MET A 316 19.54 -6.11 24.48
N SER A 317 20.35 -5.79 23.47
CA SER A 317 21.78 -6.14 23.45
C SER A 317 22.53 -5.46 24.61
N TYR A 318 22.27 -4.18 24.85
CA TYR A 318 22.84 -3.44 25.97
C TYR A 318 22.40 -4.02 27.33
N TRP A 319 21.11 -4.32 27.50
CA TRP A 319 20.56 -4.88 28.73
C TRP A 319 21.20 -6.22 29.09
N LEU A 320 21.32 -7.11 28.09
CA LEU A 320 21.94 -8.42 28.24
C LEU A 320 23.43 -8.30 28.60
N PHE A 321 24.17 -7.42 27.93
CA PHE A 321 25.59 -7.17 28.22
C PHE A 321 25.82 -6.58 29.62
N SER A 322 24.97 -5.64 30.03
CA SER A 322 25.02 -4.99 31.35
C SER A 322 24.84 -5.99 32.51
N ARG A 323 24.09 -7.07 32.31
CA ARG A 323 23.85 -8.11 33.33
C ARG A 323 24.97 -9.15 33.40
N ILE A 324 25.67 -9.41 32.30
CA ILE A 324 26.77 -10.38 32.24
C ILE A 324 28.07 -9.82 32.84
N SER A 325 28.36 -8.53 32.63
CA SER A 325 29.64 -7.91 33.00
C SER A 325 29.92 -7.85 34.52
N LEU A 326 28.89 -7.76 35.37
CA LEU A 326 29.07 -7.57 36.82
C LEU A 326 29.44 -8.84 37.60
N ILE A 327 29.11 -10.02 37.06
CA ILE A 327 29.35 -11.31 37.74
C ILE A 327 30.72 -11.90 37.34
N GLY A 328 31.12 -11.78 36.06
CA GLY A 328 32.39 -12.35 35.59
C GLY A 328 33.65 -11.67 36.13
N ILE A 329 33.66 -10.33 36.19
CA ILE A 329 34.85 -9.56 36.59
C ILE A 329 35.06 -9.56 38.11
N SER A 330 33.97 -9.50 38.89
CA SER A 330 34.06 -9.46 40.36
C SER A 330 34.54 -10.80 40.95
N ILE A 331 34.16 -11.93 40.35
CA ILE A 331 34.65 -13.26 40.73
C ILE A 331 36.14 -13.42 40.37
N PHE A 332 36.57 -12.93 39.20
CA PHE A 332 37.98 -12.99 38.80
C PHE A 332 38.88 -12.13 39.70
N VAL A 333 38.46 -10.91 40.03
CA VAL A 333 39.20 -10.02 40.93
C VAL A 333 39.23 -10.56 42.38
N LYS A 334 38.16 -11.18 42.87
CA LYS A 334 38.18 -11.81 44.21
C LYS A 334 39.12 -13.00 44.28
N LYS A 335 39.18 -13.83 43.22
CA LYS A 335 40.09 -14.98 43.13
C LYS A 335 41.56 -14.57 43.03
N ALA A 336 41.84 -13.48 42.30
CA ALA A 336 43.19 -12.93 42.16
C ALA A 336 43.72 -12.22 43.43
N LYS A 337 42.85 -11.85 44.38
CA LYS A 337 43.23 -11.19 45.64
C LYS A 337 43.41 -12.15 46.83
N GLN A 338 43.19 -13.46 46.62
CA GLN A 338 43.39 -14.53 47.61
C GLN A 338 44.60 -15.43 47.28
N LEU A 339 45.39 -15.06 46.28
CA LEU A 339 46.72 -15.58 45.98
C LEU A 339 47.76 -14.52 46.34
#